data_AF-A0A8C8DRM9-F1
#
_entry.id   AF-A0A8C8DRM9-F1
#
_cell.length_a   1.000
_cell.length_b   1.000
_cell.length_c   1.000
_cell.angle_alpha   90.00
_cell.angle_beta   90.00
_cell.angle_gamma   90.00
#
_symmetry.space_group_name_H-M   'P 1'
#
loop_
_entity.id
_entity.type
_entity.pdbx_description
1 polymer ?
#
loop_
_entity_poly.entity_id
_entity_poly.type
_entity_poly.pdbx_seq_one_letter_code
_entity_poly.pdbx_strand_id
1 'polypeptide(L)'
;DAHFHNNLVNLRFFFSCALLLTWSWRTSSAMPVRAPGAGSFQQCGALFKDLLISTRGNFIDDLCHGMIPFSDVTLRSAETIYACAPNPTESSSCSVQRNSSFSESECMRNIMKDLAYYDAAMQSYLKSDLSRPEIEIPPLNHTLTIIQNLRRVSLFGSLIDTESESSGNLWANTSFRNRQKMCKMMKGLHMRSITINRALGYISSGDHRK
;
A
#
# COMPACT_ATOMS: atom_id res chain seq x y z
N ASP A 1 -0.36 60.44 14.65
CA ASP A 1 -0.17 59.19 15.42
C ASP A 1 -0.97 57.97 14.95
N ALA A 2 -1.06 57.71 13.63
CA ALA A 2 -1.58 56.44 13.08
C ALA A 2 -0.48 55.52 12.52
N HIS A 3 0.74 56.05 12.35
CA HIS A 3 1.85 55.34 11.72
C HIS A 3 2.68 54.49 12.71
N PHE A 4 2.61 54.81 14.01
CA PHE A 4 3.34 54.08 15.06
C PHE A 4 2.60 52.81 15.52
N HIS A 5 1.27 52.82 15.44
CA HIS A 5 0.43 51.69 15.83
C HIS A 5 0.50 50.52 14.84
N ASN A 6 0.63 50.79 13.54
CA ASN A 6 0.75 49.76 12.50
C ASN A 6 2.09 49.00 12.55
N ASN A 7 3.17 49.63 13.02
CA ASN A 7 4.47 48.98 13.16
C ASN A 7 4.52 48.02 14.36
N LEU A 8 3.79 48.32 15.45
CA LEU A 8 3.70 47.44 16.62
C LEU A 8 2.86 46.19 16.38
N VAL A 9 1.82 46.27 15.52
CA VAL A 9 0.99 45.12 15.14
C VAL A 9 1.76 44.19 14.20
N ASN A 10 2.51 44.74 13.24
CA ASN A 10 3.35 43.96 12.33
C ASN A 10 4.49 43.22 13.07
N LEU A 11 5.14 43.87 14.02
CA LEU A 11 6.24 43.25 14.78
C LEU A 11 5.73 42.07 15.63
N ARG A 12 4.55 42.20 16.25
CA ARG A 12 3.92 41.11 17.03
C ARG A 12 3.51 39.92 16.15
N PHE A 13 3.06 40.17 14.92
CA PHE A 13 2.70 39.12 13.97
C PHE A 13 3.93 38.32 13.52
N PHE A 14 5.04 39.00 13.24
CA PHE A 14 6.30 38.36 12.87
C PHE A 14 6.87 37.48 13.99
N PHE A 15 6.84 37.94 15.25
CA PHE A 15 7.28 37.13 16.40
C PHE A 15 6.36 35.93 16.66
N SER A 16 5.05 36.07 16.45
CA SER A 16 4.10 34.96 16.60
C SER A 16 4.27 33.88 15.53
N CYS A 17 4.52 34.27 14.27
CA CYS A 17 4.82 33.31 13.20
C CYS A 17 6.17 32.61 13.37
N ALA A 18 7.20 33.31 13.87
CA ALA A 18 8.52 32.71 14.14
C ALA A 18 8.48 31.68 15.28
N LEU A 19 7.65 31.89 16.31
CA LEU A 19 7.45 30.93 17.41
C LEU A 19 6.65 29.68 17.00
N LEU A 20 5.76 29.77 16.00
CA LEU A 20 5.04 28.60 15.49
C LEU A 20 5.91 27.67 14.63
N LEU A 21 6.94 28.23 13.97
CA LEU A 21 7.89 27.45 13.16
C LEU A 21 8.91 26.68 14.01
N THR A 22 9.16 27.07 15.26
CA THR A 22 10.07 26.34 16.17
C THR A 22 9.38 25.21 16.94
N TRP A 23 8.04 25.19 16.99
CA TRP A 23 7.25 24.12 17.64
C TRP A 23 6.84 22.98 16.72
N SER A 24 7.10 23.10 15.42
CA SER A 24 6.81 22.05 14.43
C SER A 24 8.01 21.13 14.14
N TRP A 25 9.09 21.22 14.93
CA TRP A 25 10.14 20.20 14.98
C TRP A 25 9.69 18.97 15.77
N ARG A 26 8.57 18.37 15.37
CA ARG A 26 8.39 16.93 15.58
C ARG A 26 8.98 16.27 14.35
N THR A 27 10.26 15.91 14.46
CA THR A 27 10.83 14.94 13.53
C THR A 27 9.91 13.73 13.55
N SER A 28 9.32 13.41 12.40
CA SER A 28 8.67 12.13 12.22
C SER A 28 9.78 11.09 12.30
N SER A 29 10.03 10.57 13.51
CA SER A 29 11.00 9.53 13.72
C SER A 29 10.42 8.24 13.17
N ALA A 30 10.72 7.97 11.90
CA ALA A 30 10.69 6.61 11.38
C ALA A 30 11.80 5.85 12.11
N MET A 31 11.47 5.30 13.28
CA MET A 31 12.40 4.45 14.02
C MET A 31 12.70 3.22 13.17
N PRO A 32 13.99 2.80 13.06
CA PRO A 32 14.32 1.56 12.40
C PRO A 32 13.55 0.43 13.07
N VAL A 33 12.82 -0.35 12.27
CA VAL A 33 12.07 -1.52 12.73
C VAL A 33 13.07 -2.47 13.41
N ARG A 34 12.80 -2.83 14.66
CA ARG A 34 13.57 -3.84 15.38
C ARG A 34 13.49 -5.14 14.57
N ALA A 35 14.64 -5.69 14.18
CA ALA A 35 14.68 -6.95 13.44
C ALA A 35 13.90 -8.02 14.24
N PRO A 36 12.92 -8.71 13.63
CA PRO A 36 12.26 -9.84 14.28
C PRO A 36 13.29 -10.92 14.61
N GLY A 37 13.09 -11.69 15.68
CA GLY A 37 13.90 -12.88 15.97
C GLY A 37 13.79 -13.94 14.86
N ALA A 38 14.77 -14.85 14.79
CA ALA A 38 14.85 -15.90 13.78
C ALA A 38 13.56 -16.74 13.70
N GLY A 39 12.85 -16.71 12.56
CA GLY A 39 11.59 -17.42 12.34
C GLY A 39 10.89 -17.09 11.01
N SER A 40 9.78 -17.78 10.71
CA SER A 40 8.97 -17.62 9.48
C SER A 40 8.52 -16.18 9.19
N PHE A 41 8.42 -15.35 10.22
CA PHE A 41 8.04 -13.94 10.11
C PHE A 41 9.13 -13.08 9.41
N GLN A 42 10.43 -13.40 9.56
CA GLN A 42 11.50 -12.71 8.84
C GLN A 42 11.43 -12.99 7.33
N GLN A 43 11.16 -14.24 6.95
CA GLN A 43 10.98 -14.63 5.55
C GLN A 43 9.76 -13.93 4.94
N CYS A 44 8.67 -13.79 5.70
CA CYS A 44 7.48 -13.06 5.30
C CYS A 44 7.77 -11.55 5.09
N GLY A 45 8.47 -10.93 6.06
CA GLY A 45 8.87 -9.52 5.96
C GLY A 45 9.78 -9.22 4.77
N ALA A 46 10.73 -10.11 4.46
CA ALA A 46 11.58 -9.98 3.28
C ALA A 46 10.76 -10.04 1.98
N LEU A 47 9.86 -11.02 1.85
CA LEU A 47 9.00 -11.15 0.67
C LEU A 47 8.05 -9.95 0.48
N PHE A 48 7.56 -9.34 1.56
CA PHE A 48 6.73 -8.14 1.46
C PHE A 48 7.54 -6.92 1.03
N LYS A 49 8.81 -6.83 1.44
CA LYS A 49 9.73 -5.82 0.93
C LYS A 49 10.02 -6.04 -0.57
N ASP A 50 10.24 -7.28 -0.98
CA ASP A 50 10.46 -7.64 -2.38
C ASP A 50 9.22 -7.28 -3.23
N LEU A 51 8.02 -7.52 -2.71
CA LEU A 51 6.77 -7.12 -3.37
C LEU A 51 6.71 -5.58 -3.57
N LEU A 52 7.09 -4.79 -2.57
CA LEU A 52 7.13 -3.34 -2.68
C LEU A 52 8.10 -2.88 -3.77
N ILE A 53 9.27 -3.50 -3.87
CA ILE A 53 10.28 -3.19 -4.89
C ILE A 53 9.78 -3.60 -6.27
N SER A 54 9.30 -4.84 -6.42
CA SER A 54 8.81 -5.40 -7.69
C SER A 54 7.65 -4.58 -8.26
N THR A 55 6.75 -4.12 -7.41
CA THR A 55 5.56 -3.35 -7.84
C THR A 55 5.88 -1.93 -8.26
N ARG A 56 7.01 -1.37 -7.83
CA ARG A 56 7.51 -0.08 -8.32
C ARG A 56 8.19 -0.20 -9.69
N GLY A 57 8.77 -1.36 -9.98
CA GLY A 57 9.70 -1.54 -11.09
C GLY A 57 9.10 -1.49 -12.50
N ASN A 58 9.88 -2.05 -13.42
CA ASN A 58 9.80 -1.94 -14.88
C ASN A 58 8.38 -2.06 -15.48
N PHE A 59 7.45 -2.83 -14.88
CA PHE A 59 6.09 -2.90 -15.41
C PHE A 59 5.39 -1.53 -15.39
N ILE A 60 5.46 -0.79 -14.28
CA ILE A 60 4.79 0.52 -14.20
C ILE A 60 5.58 1.56 -15.00
N ASP A 61 6.89 1.62 -14.78
CA ASP A 61 7.73 2.66 -15.35
C ASP A 61 7.89 2.55 -16.87
N ASP A 62 7.99 1.33 -17.42
CA ASP A 62 8.25 1.13 -18.85
C ASP A 62 6.98 0.84 -19.66
N LEU A 63 6.02 0.10 -19.10
CA LEU A 63 4.84 -0.38 -19.86
C LEU A 63 3.58 0.43 -19.63
N CYS A 64 3.51 1.17 -18.51
CA CYS A 64 2.32 1.93 -18.13
C CYS A 64 2.49 3.44 -18.27
N HIS A 65 3.68 3.91 -18.64
CA HIS A 65 3.95 5.32 -18.86
C HIS A 65 3.00 5.93 -19.89
N GLY A 66 2.37 7.05 -19.54
CA GLY A 66 1.40 7.75 -20.40
C GLY A 66 0.07 7.01 -20.66
N MET A 67 -0.13 5.79 -20.16
CA MET A 67 -1.36 5.02 -20.39
C MET A 67 -2.47 5.32 -19.38
N ILE A 68 -2.11 5.74 -18.15
CA ILE A 68 -3.05 5.98 -17.06
C ILE A 68 -2.69 7.27 -16.30
N PRO A 69 -3.69 8.08 -15.87
CA PRO A 69 -3.47 9.19 -14.96
C PRO A 69 -2.86 8.75 -13.63
N PHE A 70 -2.27 9.71 -12.90
CA PHE A 70 -1.66 9.37 -11.62
C PHE A 70 -2.66 8.85 -10.56
N SER A 71 -3.90 9.31 -10.62
CA SER A 71 -4.98 9.00 -9.67
C SER A 71 -5.79 7.74 -10.03
N ASP A 72 -5.61 7.17 -11.21
CA ASP A 72 -6.45 6.09 -11.72
C ASP A 72 -5.85 4.72 -11.35
N VAL A 73 -6.35 4.14 -10.26
CA VAL A 73 -5.88 2.87 -9.70
C VAL A 73 -7.04 1.92 -9.46
N THR A 74 -6.78 0.62 -9.60
CA THR A 74 -7.75 -0.43 -9.28
C THR A 74 -7.29 -1.19 -8.05
N LEU A 75 -8.10 -1.13 -6.99
CA LEU A 75 -7.89 -1.78 -5.70
C LEU A 75 -9.03 -2.78 -5.47
N ARG A 76 -8.77 -3.90 -4.78
CA ARG A 76 -9.81 -4.87 -4.42
C ARG A 76 -10.90 -4.22 -3.56
N SER A 77 -10.51 -3.65 -2.43
CA SER A 77 -11.42 -3.06 -1.45
C SER A 77 -10.70 -2.10 -0.53
N ALA A 78 -11.38 -1.10 0.02
CA ALA A 78 -10.82 -0.21 1.03
C ALA A 78 -10.59 -0.92 2.39
N GLU A 79 -11.17 -2.11 2.60
CA GLU A 79 -11.08 -2.88 3.85
C GLU A 79 -9.66 -3.02 4.40
N THR A 80 -8.63 -3.28 3.58
CA THR A 80 -7.26 -3.42 4.10
C THR A 80 -6.74 -2.11 4.71
N ILE A 81 -7.14 -0.94 4.19
CA ILE A 81 -6.80 0.35 4.80
C ILE A 81 -7.55 0.48 6.14
N TYR A 82 -8.82 0.06 6.19
CA TYR A 82 -9.66 0.04 7.39
C TYR A 82 -9.45 -1.13 8.33
N ALA A 83 -8.60 -2.10 8.02
CA ALA A 83 -8.17 -3.13 8.96
C ALA A 83 -6.77 -2.83 9.50
N CYS A 84 -5.88 -2.28 8.66
CA CYS A 84 -4.45 -2.15 8.97
C CYS A 84 -3.95 -0.75 9.43
N ALA A 85 -4.76 0.31 9.33
CA ALA A 85 -4.49 1.56 10.03
C ALA A 85 -4.30 1.36 11.55
N PRO A 86 -3.36 2.11 12.17
CA PRO A 86 -3.04 2.01 13.58
C PRO A 86 -4.19 2.50 14.47
N ASN A 87 -4.11 2.21 15.77
CA ASN A 87 -5.05 2.76 16.75
C ASN A 87 -5.06 4.30 16.67
N PRO A 88 -6.24 4.95 16.79
CA PRO A 88 -6.34 6.39 16.80
C PRO A 88 -5.47 6.95 17.94
N THR A 89 -4.52 7.81 17.60
CA THR A 89 -3.82 8.62 18.60
C THR A 89 -4.54 9.96 18.69
N GLU A 90 -4.65 10.49 19.91
CA GLU A 90 -5.29 11.78 20.27
C GLU A 90 -4.83 12.98 19.41
N SER A 91 -3.75 12.85 18.63
CA SER A 91 -3.10 13.96 17.92
C SER A 91 -3.02 13.83 16.39
N SER A 92 -3.77 12.93 15.75
CA SER A 92 -3.73 12.77 14.29
C SER A 92 -5.02 13.23 13.62
N SER A 93 -5.03 14.41 12.99
CA SER A 93 -6.18 14.94 12.23
C SER A 93 -6.39 14.26 10.87
N CYS A 94 -5.44 13.46 10.41
CA CYS A 94 -5.49 12.72 9.14
C CYS A 94 -5.80 11.23 9.31
N SER A 95 -6.12 10.77 10.53
CA SER A 95 -6.43 9.36 10.75
C SER A 95 -7.89 9.08 10.40
N VAL A 96 -8.08 7.99 9.66
CA VAL A 96 -9.40 7.44 9.38
C VAL A 96 -10.04 7.09 10.72
N GLN A 97 -11.12 7.78 11.08
CA GLN A 97 -11.90 7.44 12.27
C GLN A 97 -12.37 6.00 12.18
N ARG A 98 -11.96 5.19 13.16
CA ARG A 98 -12.50 3.85 13.37
C ARG A 98 -13.18 3.79 14.71
N ASN A 99 -14.27 3.04 14.73
CA ASN A 99 -15.03 2.76 15.95
C ASN A 99 -14.47 1.54 16.70
N SER A 100 -13.45 0.86 16.16
CA SER A 100 -12.85 -0.35 16.71
C SER A 100 -11.32 -0.23 16.85
N SER A 101 -10.77 -0.95 17.83
CA SER A 101 -9.33 -1.11 18.00
C SER A 101 -8.71 -1.91 16.87
N PHE A 102 -7.40 -1.75 16.67
CA PHE A 102 -6.62 -2.54 15.74
C PHE A 102 -6.72 -4.04 16.03
N SER A 103 -6.90 -4.84 14.98
CA SER A 103 -6.88 -6.30 15.03
C SER A 103 -5.83 -6.85 14.08
N GLU A 104 -4.78 -7.47 14.62
CA GLU A 104 -3.69 -8.08 13.84
C GLU A 104 -4.24 -9.13 12.88
N SER A 105 -5.13 -10.01 13.36
CA SER A 105 -5.77 -11.06 12.55
C SER A 105 -6.63 -10.47 11.43
N GLU A 106 -7.37 -9.39 11.69
CA GLU A 106 -8.21 -8.77 10.68
C GLU A 106 -7.39 -8.06 9.60
N CYS A 107 -6.32 -7.37 10.00
CA CYS A 107 -5.38 -6.79 9.07
C CYS A 107 -4.77 -7.87 8.18
N MET A 108 -4.19 -8.92 8.77
CA MET A 108 -3.55 -10.01 8.01
C MET A 108 -4.53 -10.73 7.07
N ARG A 109 -5.78 -10.97 7.52
CA ARG A 109 -6.84 -11.54 6.67
C ARG A 109 -7.12 -10.68 5.44
N ASN A 110 -7.23 -9.37 5.60
CA ASN A 110 -7.49 -8.46 4.47
C ASN A 110 -6.29 -8.33 3.52
N ILE A 111 -5.07 -8.36 4.05
CA ILE A 111 -3.84 -8.44 3.24
C ILE A 111 -3.86 -9.70 2.38
N MET A 112 -4.22 -10.85 2.96
CA MET A 112 -4.32 -12.12 2.22
C MET A 112 -5.38 -12.07 1.10
N LYS A 113 -6.53 -11.43 1.36
CA LYS A 113 -7.56 -11.20 0.33
C LYS A 113 -7.04 -10.33 -0.81
N ASP A 114 -6.29 -9.26 -0.52
CA ASP A 114 -5.65 -8.44 -1.55
C ASP A 114 -4.68 -9.28 -2.39
N LEU A 115 -3.80 -10.06 -1.74
CA LEU A 115 -2.84 -10.92 -2.45
C LEU A 115 -3.53 -11.95 -3.34
N ALA A 116 -4.62 -12.58 -2.88
CA ALA A 116 -5.39 -13.53 -3.67
C ALA A 116 -6.04 -12.88 -4.89
N TYR A 117 -6.59 -11.66 -4.73
CA TYR A 117 -7.18 -10.89 -5.82
C TYR A 117 -6.14 -10.55 -6.90
N TYR A 118 -4.96 -10.05 -6.50
CA TYR A 118 -3.91 -9.69 -7.46
C TYR A 118 -3.28 -10.93 -8.13
N ASP A 119 -3.13 -12.04 -7.41
CA ASP A 119 -2.69 -13.32 -7.99
C ASP A 119 -3.66 -13.80 -9.09
N ALA A 120 -4.96 -13.86 -8.78
CA ALA A 120 -5.98 -14.29 -9.74
C ALA A 120 -6.02 -13.36 -10.97
N ALA A 121 -5.93 -12.05 -10.75
CA ALA A 121 -5.87 -11.08 -11.84
C ALA A 121 -4.63 -11.26 -12.72
N MET A 122 -3.43 -11.32 -12.14
CA MET A 122 -2.20 -11.55 -12.92
C MET A 122 -2.26 -12.84 -13.74
N GLN A 123 -2.68 -13.94 -13.12
CA GLN A 123 -2.81 -15.21 -13.84
C GLN A 123 -3.82 -15.14 -14.98
N SER A 124 -4.94 -14.45 -14.77
CA SER A 124 -5.97 -14.29 -15.80
C SER A 124 -5.51 -13.36 -16.93
N TYR A 125 -4.77 -12.29 -16.62
CA TYR A 125 -4.18 -11.38 -17.59
C TYR A 125 -3.17 -12.09 -18.49
N LEU A 126 -2.29 -12.89 -17.90
CA LEU A 126 -1.26 -13.64 -18.62
C LEU A 126 -1.83 -14.73 -19.55
N LYS A 127 -3.10 -15.11 -19.35
CA LYS A 127 -3.85 -16.00 -20.24
C LYS A 127 -4.67 -15.26 -21.30
N SER A 128 -4.75 -13.93 -21.21
CA SER A 128 -5.47 -13.08 -22.16
C SER A 128 -4.63 -12.79 -23.40
N ASP A 129 -5.22 -12.15 -24.40
CA ASP A 129 -4.49 -11.67 -25.58
C ASP A 129 -3.58 -10.49 -25.22
N LEU A 130 -2.26 -10.73 -25.26
CA LEU A 130 -1.21 -9.76 -24.90
C LEU A 130 -0.65 -9.09 -26.15
N SER A 131 -0.57 -7.77 -26.17
CA SER A 131 0.00 -7.05 -27.32
C SER A 131 1.51 -7.28 -27.45
N ARG A 132 2.24 -7.34 -26.33
CA ARG A 132 3.71 -7.44 -26.29
C ARG A 132 4.17 -8.44 -25.22
N PRO A 133 3.91 -9.75 -25.41
CA PRO A 133 4.19 -10.77 -24.39
C PRO A 133 5.65 -10.77 -23.91
N GLU A 134 6.61 -10.53 -24.82
CA GLU A 134 8.05 -10.58 -24.53
C GLU A 134 8.51 -9.60 -23.45
N ILE A 135 7.79 -8.50 -23.26
CA ILE A 135 8.11 -7.47 -22.27
C ILE A 135 7.09 -7.40 -21.14
N GLU A 136 5.84 -7.80 -21.39
CA GLU A 136 4.78 -7.77 -20.39
C GLU A 136 4.88 -8.96 -19.43
N ILE A 137 5.21 -10.16 -19.95
CA ILE A 137 5.24 -11.41 -19.17
C ILE A 137 6.35 -11.40 -18.11
N PRO A 138 7.63 -11.08 -18.42
CA PRO A 138 8.71 -11.23 -17.45
C PRO A 138 8.51 -10.46 -16.13
N PRO A 139 8.20 -9.15 -16.13
CA PRO A 139 8.01 -8.40 -14.88
C PRO A 139 6.74 -8.81 -14.12
N LEU A 140 5.68 -9.23 -14.83
CA LEU A 140 4.47 -9.74 -14.19
C LEU A 140 4.70 -11.10 -13.55
N ASN A 141 5.38 -12.02 -14.22
CA ASN A 141 5.73 -13.34 -13.66
C ASN A 141 6.62 -13.21 -12.42
N HIS A 142 7.57 -12.27 -12.44
CA HIS A 142 8.39 -11.99 -11.27
C HIS A 142 7.53 -11.56 -10.07
N THR A 143 6.65 -10.58 -10.27
CA THR A 143 5.73 -10.10 -9.21
C THR A 143 4.78 -11.20 -8.74
N LEU A 144 4.22 -11.98 -9.67
CA LEU A 144 3.32 -13.09 -9.40
C LEU A 144 3.99 -14.16 -8.53
N THR A 145 5.25 -14.48 -8.82
CA THR A 145 6.04 -15.45 -8.02
C THR A 145 6.18 -14.98 -6.58
N ILE A 146 6.47 -13.70 -6.35
CA ILE A 146 6.56 -13.12 -4.99
C ILE A 146 5.23 -13.26 -4.26
N ILE A 147 4.11 -12.92 -4.92
CA ILE A 147 2.78 -13.04 -4.32
C ILE A 147 2.44 -14.49 -3.97
N GLN A 148 2.73 -15.43 -4.86
CA GLN A 148 2.48 -16.85 -4.59
C GLN A 148 3.31 -17.35 -3.41
N ASN A 149 4.57 -16.91 -3.28
CA ASN A 149 5.40 -17.22 -2.13
C ASN A 149 4.84 -16.60 -0.84
N LEU A 150 4.40 -15.34 -0.88
CA LEU A 150 3.75 -14.69 0.27
C LEU A 150 2.52 -15.46 0.73
N ARG A 151 1.66 -15.90 -0.20
CA ARG A 151 0.46 -16.69 0.11
C ARG A 151 0.81 -18.05 0.73
N ARG A 152 1.93 -18.66 0.33
CA ARG A 152 2.42 -19.93 0.89
C ARG A 152 3.10 -19.78 2.26
N VAL A 153 3.76 -18.65 2.54
CA VAL A 153 4.46 -18.43 3.81
C VAL A 153 3.51 -17.91 4.88
N SER A 154 2.49 -17.14 4.48
CA SER A 154 1.54 -16.48 5.40
C SER A 154 0.40 -17.40 5.87
N LEU A 155 0.58 -18.72 5.91
CA LEU A 155 -0.50 -19.73 6.06
C LEU A 155 -1.40 -19.53 7.30
N PHE A 156 -2.39 -18.64 7.18
CA PHE A 156 -3.76 -18.89 7.62
C PHE A 156 -4.42 -19.78 6.56
N GLY A 157 -3.98 -21.04 6.49
CA GLY A 157 -4.47 -22.04 5.53
C GLY A 157 -5.91 -22.52 5.76
N SER A 158 -6.65 -21.92 6.70
CA SER A 158 -7.97 -22.41 7.13
C SER A 158 -9.10 -21.36 7.12
N LEU A 159 -8.87 -20.11 6.68
CA LEU A 159 -9.88 -19.04 6.75
C LEU A 159 -10.21 -18.39 5.41
N ILE A 160 -9.57 -18.81 4.33
CA ILE A 160 -9.95 -18.34 2.99
C ILE A 160 -10.88 -19.40 2.42
N ASP A 161 -12.14 -19.34 2.86
CA ASP A 161 -13.20 -19.87 2.03
C ASP A 161 -13.05 -19.26 0.64
N THR A 162 -13.09 -20.17 -0.31
CA THR A 162 -12.77 -20.04 -1.72
C THR A 162 -13.80 -19.18 -2.45
N GLU A 163 -14.04 -17.94 -2.02
CA GLU A 163 -14.68 -16.95 -2.87
C GLU A 163 -13.63 -16.40 -3.82
N SER A 164 -13.28 -17.24 -4.80
CA SER A 164 -12.79 -16.75 -6.07
C SER A 164 -13.95 -15.97 -6.69
N GLU A 165 -13.99 -14.65 -6.51
CA GLU A 165 -14.85 -13.82 -7.34
C GLU A 165 -14.54 -14.17 -8.80
N SER A 166 -15.55 -14.71 -9.48
CA SER A 166 -15.38 -15.29 -10.80
C SER A 166 -14.82 -14.23 -11.74
N SER A 167 -13.65 -14.50 -12.32
CA SER A 167 -12.94 -13.62 -13.27
C SER A 167 -13.62 -13.53 -14.65
N GLY A 168 -14.88 -13.98 -14.77
CA GLY A 168 -15.59 -14.22 -16.03
C GLY A 168 -15.72 -13.02 -16.97
N ASN A 169 -15.37 -11.80 -16.55
CA ASN A 169 -15.32 -10.60 -17.40
C ASN A 169 -14.22 -9.61 -16.97
N LEU A 170 -13.10 -10.07 -16.37
CA LEU A 170 -12.09 -9.16 -15.85
C LEU A 170 -11.37 -8.39 -16.97
N TRP A 171 -11.22 -8.97 -18.15
CA TRP A 171 -10.50 -8.37 -19.27
C TRP A 171 -11.46 -7.99 -20.39
N ALA A 172 -11.15 -6.88 -21.06
CA ALA A 172 -11.86 -6.40 -22.24
C ALA A 172 -11.45 -7.19 -23.50
N ASN A 173 -12.14 -6.92 -24.60
CA ASN A 173 -11.92 -7.59 -25.88
C ASN A 173 -10.68 -7.09 -26.65
N THR A 174 -9.89 -6.14 -26.11
CA THR A 174 -8.70 -5.62 -26.79
C THR A 174 -7.48 -5.60 -25.88
N SER A 175 -6.35 -6.02 -26.44
CA SER A 175 -5.07 -6.11 -25.73
C SER A 175 -4.60 -4.76 -25.17
N PHE A 176 -4.86 -3.63 -25.87
CA PHE A 176 -4.59 -2.30 -25.33
C PHE A 176 -5.39 -1.95 -24.06
N ARG A 177 -6.71 -2.21 -24.05
CA ARG A 177 -7.54 -1.92 -22.87
C ARG A 177 -7.21 -2.87 -21.72
N ASN A 178 -6.85 -4.11 -22.02
CA ASN A 178 -6.38 -5.07 -21.03
C ASN A 178 -5.10 -4.58 -20.37
N ARG A 179 -4.12 -4.16 -21.18
CA ARG A 179 -2.87 -3.59 -20.67
C ARG A 179 -3.12 -2.35 -19.82
N GLN A 180 -3.98 -1.45 -20.28
CA GLN A 180 -4.36 -0.27 -19.49
C GLN A 180 -4.97 -0.66 -18.13
N LYS A 181 -5.89 -1.64 -18.11
CA LYS A 181 -6.49 -2.14 -16.86
C LYS A 181 -5.44 -2.77 -15.96
N MET A 182 -4.55 -3.59 -16.52
CA MET A 182 -3.46 -4.22 -15.78
C MET A 182 -2.50 -3.19 -15.18
N CYS A 183 -2.21 -2.11 -15.89
CA CYS A 183 -1.46 -0.97 -15.37
C CYS A 183 -2.12 -0.34 -14.14
N LYS A 184 -3.45 -0.12 -14.16
CA LYS A 184 -4.19 0.39 -12.99
C LYS A 184 -4.12 -0.57 -11.81
N MET A 185 -4.18 -1.87 -12.08
CA MET A 185 -4.10 -2.91 -11.05
C MET A 185 -2.71 -2.97 -10.43
N MET A 186 -1.64 -2.97 -11.23
CA MET A 186 -0.26 -2.99 -10.74
C MET A 186 0.06 -1.76 -9.91
N LYS A 187 -0.44 -0.59 -10.32
CA LYS A 187 -0.32 0.63 -9.53
C LYS A 187 -1.11 0.56 -8.22
N GLY A 188 -2.30 -0.02 -8.25
CA GLY A 188 -3.07 -0.31 -7.05
C GLY A 188 -2.32 -1.24 -6.10
N LEU A 189 -1.70 -2.31 -6.64
CA LEU A 189 -0.88 -3.25 -5.89
C LEU A 189 0.34 -2.57 -5.27
N HIS A 190 0.97 -1.62 -5.97
CA HIS A 190 2.05 -0.81 -5.40
C HIS A 190 1.59 0.02 -4.19
N MET A 191 0.43 0.67 -4.27
CA MET A 191 -0.15 1.38 -3.12
C MET A 191 -0.48 0.44 -1.96
N ARG A 192 -0.96 -0.78 -2.25
CA ARG A 192 -1.21 -1.81 -1.25
C ARG A 192 0.06 -2.34 -0.62
N SER A 193 1.13 -2.55 -1.40
CA SER A 193 2.41 -3.03 -0.86
C SER A 193 3.02 -2.02 0.11
N ILE A 194 2.89 -0.71 -0.16
CA ILE A 194 3.26 0.34 0.81
C ILE A 194 2.45 0.20 2.11
N THR A 195 1.13 0.08 1.99
CA THR A 195 0.22 -0.06 3.15
C THR A 195 0.56 -1.30 3.97
N ILE A 196 0.78 -2.43 3.31
CA ILE A 196 1.16 -3.70 3.92
C ILE A 196 2.49 -3.58 4.66
N ASN A 197 3.53 -3.04 4.02
CA ASN A 197 4.84 -2.88 4.66
C ASN A 197 4.75 -1.99 5.92
N ARG A 198 3.95 -0.91 5.89
CA ARG A 198 3.70 -0.07 7.07
C ARG A 198 2.98 -0.84 8.18
N ALA A 199 1.94 -1.60 7.83
CA ALA A 199 1.18 -2.39 8.79
C ALA A 199 2.05 -3.46 9.47
N LEU A 200 2.88 -4.16 8.70
CA LEU A 200 3.80 -5.16 9.23
C LEU A 200 4.87 -4.52 10.12
N GLY A 201 5.34 -3.32 9.79
CA GLY A 201 6.21 -2.54 10.67
C GLY A 201 5.56 -2.23 12.02
N TYR A 202 4.29 -1.81 12.00
CA TYR A 202 3.50 -1.52 13.20
C TYR A 202 3.19 -2.78 14.05
N ILE A 203 2.94 -3.91 13.38
CA ILE A 203 2.80 -5.21 14.07
C ILE A 203 4.14 -5.60 14.72
N SER A 204 5.23 -5.48 13.98
CA SER A 204 6.58 -5.85 14.44
C SER A 204 7.07 -5.00 15.61
N SER A 205 6.70 -3.72 15.67
CA SER A 205 7.07 -2.84 16.79
C SER A 205 6.33 -3.19 18.09
N GLY A 206 5.23 -3.94 18.01
CA GLY A 206 4.37 -4.27 19.15
C GLY A 206 3.54 -3.08 19.65
N ASP A 207 3.54 -1.94 18.94
CA ASP A 207 2.81 -0.73 19.36
C ASP A 207 1.30 -0.92 19.42
N HIS A 208 0.76 -1.88 18.67
CA HIS A 208 -0.64 -2.26 18.69
C HIS A 208 -1.10 -2.94 20.00
N ARG A 209 -0.16 -3.36 20.86
CA ARG A 209 -0.42 -4.03 22.15
C ARG A 209 -0.33 -3.08 23.35
N LYS A 210 0.04 -1.82 23.11
CA LYS A 210 0.13 -0.77 24.11
C LYS A 210 -1.22 -0.09 24.26
#